data_AF-A0A9P7C9X6-F1
#
_entry.id   AF-A0A9P7C9X6-F1
#
_cell.length_a   1.000
_cell.length_b   1.000
_cell.length_c   1.000
_cell.angle_alpha   90.00
_cell.angle_beta   90.00
_cell.angle_gamma   90.00
#
_symmetry.space_group_name_H-M   'P 1'
#
loop_
_entity.id
_entity.type
_entity.pdbx_description
1 polymer ?
#
loop_
_entity_poly.entity_id
_entity_poly.type
_entity_poly.pdbx_seq_one_letter_code
_entity_poly.pdbx_strand_id
1 'polypeptide(L)'
;MHRSFMEIDELKTHYYANHLETLPEQSPTTSQEEPTTRQQQSYNSQEQPNKRRLSNALGTELLDPLCLSFPPLDHDDHLLVQNFDATMAFHKLQLSLCQHKWKLSLENHIHCAMAATHVLLLSRNQYPEDLSPYFSNHDLKATINRIETKYGIKKLPMSMETTTSMIGIAQDLTMGVISRDKAIAHLLDLDLPTNENKFKNCIIDLIWKLPPVPIAEDANEFELSTRYVDPFLSGLFDDPDEGIYLWWTNELTLEARQHEDLSTKRPDICISRLHGMTWASNHGYGEAKSAAQCGNNYSICRDLLRVGIFCKNALDAQNMEGYILYLGFAINRTLCHVRAGKKSKIPSCLDDLTKLIVDMPRVCRVLETFNRICKPSVHQAMPSRRRPTITTI
;
A
#
# COMPACT_ATOMS: atom_id res chain seq x y z
N MET A 1 26.11 41.66 -18.70
CA MET A 1 26.72 40.33 -18.92
C MET A 1 25.66 39.29 -18.64
N HIS A 2 25.50 38.40 -19.60
CA HIS A 2 24.51 37.31 -19.81
C HIS A 2 24.04 36.56 -18.55
N ARG A 3 22.72 36.38 -18.35
CA ARG A 3 21.80 35.38 -19.00
C ARG A 3 22.09 33.96 -18.48
N SER A 4 21.13 33.09 -18.18
CA SER A 4 19.67 33.11 -18.33
C SER A 4 19.15 31.93 -17.50
N PHE A 5 18.01 32.11 -16.84
CA PHE A 5 17.08 31.00 -16.65
C PHE A 5 16.68 30.48 -18.05
N MET A 6 16.68 29.17 -18.24
CA MET A 6 15.79 28.43 -19.15
C MET A 6 15.14 27.38 -18.26
N GLU A 7 13.93 27.58 -17.73
CA GLU A 7 12.59 27.77 -18.30
C GLU A 7 11.88 26.46 -18.68
N ILE A 8 10.70 26.33 -18.08
CA ILE A 8 9.67 25.30 -18.24
C ILE A 8 9.19 25.14 -19.71
N ASP A 9 9.66 25.98 -20.63
CA ASP A 9 9.38 25.88 -22.08
C ASP A 9 10.15 24.77 -22.80
N GLU A 10 11.25 24.23 -22.26
CA GLU A 10 11.87 23.03 -22.83
C GLU A 10 11.02 21.76 -22.59
N LEU A 11 10.21 21.74 -21.52
CA LEU A 11 9.21 20.69 -21.29
C LEU A 11 7.92 20.89 -22.11
N LYS A 12 7.56 22.13 -22.48
CA LYS A 12 6.42 22.40 -23.36
C LYS A 12 6.73 22.14 -24.83
N THR A 13 7.94 22.38 -25.29
CA THR A 13 8.29 22.20 -26.70
C THR A 13 8.30 20.71 -27.12
N HIS A 14 8.62 19.78 -26.21
CA HIS A 14 8.46 18.34 -26.52
C HIS A 14 6.99 17.89 -26.54
N TYR A 15 6.14 18.51 -25.70
CA TYR A 15 4.71 18.20 -25.63
C TYR A 15 3.92 18.75 -26.83
N TYR A 16 4.26 19.96 -27.32
CA TYR A 16 3.64 20.55 -28.52
C TYR A 16 4.23 20.04 -29.85
N ALA A 17 5.47 19.54 -29.90
CA ALA A 17 6.08 19.01 -31.12
C ALA A 17 5.55 17.62 -31.55
N ASN A 18 4.83 16.90 -30.66
CA ASN A 18 4.31 15.56 -30.94
C ASN A 18 2.77 15.47 -31.01
N HIS A 19 2.02 16.52 -30.66
CA HIS A 19 0.57 16.38 -30.40
C HIS A 19 -0.33 17.53 -30.89
N LEU A 20 -0.04 18.19 -32.03
CA LEU A 20 -1.09 18.90 -32.77
C LEU A 20 -0.78 19.08 -34.26
N GLU A 21 -1.38 18.21 -35.08
CA GLU A 21 -1.85 18.36 -36.47
C GLU A 21 -2.08 16.90 -36.94
N THR A 22 -3.27 16.38 -37.24
CA THR A 22 -4.56 16.94 -37.67
C THR A 22 -5.65 15.84 -37.54
N LEU A 23 -6.87 16.22 -37.14
CA LEU A 23 -8.12 15.57 -37.58
C LEU A 23 -8.92 16.66 -38.34
N PRO A 24 -9.89 16.33 -39.20
CA PRO A 24 -9.94 15.33 -40.27
C PRO A 24 -10.42 15.97 -41.61
N GLU A 25 -9.97 15.50 -42.78
CA GLU A 25 -10.71 15.76 -44.02
C GLU A 25 -10.84 14.48 -44.88
N GLN A 26 -12.09 14.03 -44.95
CA GLN A 26 -12.82 13.45 -46.09
C GLN A 26 -12.09 12.46 -47.03
N SER A 27 -12.62 11.24 -47.05
CA SER A 27 -12.54 10.21 -48.09
C SER A 27 -12.86 10.76 -49.50
N PRO A 28 -12.47 10.12 -50.64
CA PRO A 28 -12.81 8.70 -50.89
C PRO A 28 -11.91 7.86 -51.84
N THR A 29 -12.15 6.53 -51.82
CA THR A 29 -11.95 5.53 -52.93
C THR A 29 -10.49 5.24 -53.38
N THR A 30 -9.99 4.06 -53.75
CA THR A 30 -10.48 2.71 -54.16
C THR A 30 -9.24 1.79 -54.19
N SER A 31 -9.40 0.46 -54.04
CA SER A 31 -8.60 -0.64 -54.66
C SER A 31 -7.06 -0.68 -54.44
N GLN A 32 -6.30 -1.76 -54.50
CA GLN A 32 -6.40 -3.22 -54.57
C GLN A 32 -4.94 -3.70 -54.34
N GLU A 33 -4.77 -5.00 -54.06
CA GLU A 33 -3.58 -5.82 -54.39
C GLU A 33 -2.29 -5.75 -53.53
N GLU A 34 -2.12 -6.83 -52.74
CA GLU A 34 -0.87 -7.60 -52.56
C GLU A 34 -0.32 -8.14 -53.91
N PRO A 35 0.81 -8.90 -53.99
CA PRO A 35 2.04 -8.96 -53.18
C PRO A 35 3.31 -9.07 -54.07
N THR A 36 4.55 -8.98 -53.57
CA THR A 36 5.63 -9.87 -54.09
C THR A 36 6.84 -10.05 -53.17
N THR A 37 7.17 -11.33 -53.03
CA THR A 37 8.31 -12.01 -52.40
C THR A 37 9.61 -11.86 -53.21
N ARG A 38 10.79 -11.74 -52.55
CA ARG A 38 11.95 -12.68 -52.64
C ARG A 38 13.33 -12.09 -52.25
N GLN A 39 14.00 -12.87 -51.39
CA GLN A 39 15.42 -13.30 -51.40
C GLN A 39 16.53 -12.25 -51.17
N GLN A 40 17.27 -12.35 -50.03
CA GLN A 40 18.57 -13.04 -49.86
C GLN A 40 19.68 -12.43 -50.76
N GLN A 41 20.78 -11.83 -50.27
CA GLN A 41 21.86 -12.45 -49.48
C GLN A 41 22.92 -11.39 -49.04
N SER A 42 23.54 -11.70 -47.89
CA SER A 42 24.82 -11.25 -47.29
C SER A 42 25.71 -10.17 -47.93
N TYR A 43 26.19 -9.24 -47.10
CA TYR A 43 27.62 -8.92 -46.98
C TYR A 43 27.95 -8.51 -45.53
N ASN A 44 28.95 -9.17 -44.95
CA ASN A 44 29.59 -8.80 -43.67
C ASN A 44 30.44 -7.53 -43.85
N SER A 45 30.41 -6.61 -42.87
CA SER A 45 31.60 -6.18 -42.10
C SER A 45 31.33 -4.89 -41.31
N GLN A 46 32.02 -4.79 -40.17
CA GLN A 46 32.26 -3.62 -39.31
C GLN A 46 31.36 -3.44 -38.08
N GLU A 47 31.86 -4.05 -36.99
CA GLU A 47 32.02 -3.49 -35.64
C GLU A 47 31.42 -2.10 -35.39
N GLN A 48 30.53 -1.98 -34.38
CA GLN A 48 30.71 -1.08 -33.23
C GLN A 48 29.57 -1.24 -32.18
N PRO A 49 29.74 -0.75 -30.94
CA PRO A 49 29.54 -1.53 -29.73
C PRO A 49 28.36 -1.00 -28.90
N ASN A 50 27.20 -1.65 -28.95
CA ASN A 50 26.03 -1.16 -28.20
C ASN A 50 25.43 -2.14 -27.17
N LYS A 51 26.14 -3.23 -26.82
CA LYS A 51 25.73 -4.11 -25.70
C LYS A 51 26.21 -3.68 -24.31
N ARG A 52 26.99 -2.60 -24.19
CA ARG A 52 27.52 -2.09 -22.90
C ARG A 52 26.85 -0.82 -22.36
N ARG A 53 25.87 -0.24 -23.07
CA ARG A 53 25.21 1.01 -22.63
C ARG A 53 23.80 0.85 -22.04
N LEU A 54 23.23 -0.36 -22.02
CA LEU A 54 21.92 -0.60 -21.40
C LEU A 54 21.98 -1.24 -20.00
N SER A 55 23.18 -1.51 -19.47
CA SER A 55 23.35 -2.10 -18.12
C SER A 55 23.54 -1.08 -16.99
N ASN A 56 23.62 0.23 -17.31
CA ASN A 56 23.97 1.27 -16.34
C ASN A 56 22.78 2.14 -15.91
N ALA A 57 21.54 1.72 -16.18
CA ALA A 57 20.32 2.43 -15.76
C ALA A 57 19.52 1.72 -14.66
N LEU A 58 20.03 0.62 -14.08
CA LEU A 58 19.59 0.16 -12.76
C LEU A 58 20.37 0.95 -11.72
N GLY A 59 19.82 2.08 -11.29
CA GLY A 59 20.30 2.80 -10.11
C GLY A 59 20.37 1.82 -8.94
N THR A 60 21.59 1.42 -8.57
CA THR A 60 21.83 0.62 -7.38
C THR A 60 21.72 1.59 -6.22
N GLU A 61 20.59 1.61 -5.51
CA GLU A 61 20.43 2.34 -4.25
C GLU A 61 21.37 1.71 -3.22
N LEU A 62 22.59 2.26 -3.15
CA LEU A 62 23.57 1.93 -2.13
C LEU A 62 23.20 2.70 -0.86
N LEU A 63 22.75 2.00 0.17
CA LEU A 63 22.71 2.57 1.52
C LEU A 63 24.15 2.85 1.94
N ASP A 64 24.52 4.12 2.03
CA ASP A 64 25.82 4.51 2.59
C ASP A 64 25.82 4.20 4.09
N PRO A 65 26.68 3.28 4.58
CA PRO A 65 26.79 2.97 6.00
C PRO A 65 27.08 4.20 6.87
N LEU A 66 27.66 5.27 6.30
CA LEU A 66 27.91 6.53 7.00
C LEU A 66 26.63 7.32 7.30
N CYS A 67 25.53 7.02 6.60
CA CYS A 67 24.21 7.60 6.86
C CYS A 67 23.38 6.80 7.88
N LEU A 68 23.88 5.64 8.33
CA LEU A 68 23.21 4.79 9.31
C LEU A 68 23.76 5.05 10.72
N SER A 69 22.91 5.60 11.59
CA SER A 69 23.22 5.76 13.02
C SER A 69 22.15 5.09 13.88
N PHE A 70 22.54 4.04 14.62
CA PHE A 70 21.66 3.37 15.57
C PHE A 70 22.10 3.71 17.00
N PRO A 71 21.32 4.52 17.74
CA PRO A 71 21.69 4.88 19.11
C PRO A 71 21.70 3.64 20.02
N PRO A 72 22.43 3.68 21.15
CA PRO A 72 22.34 2.66 22.17
C PRO A 72 20.89 2.47 22.65
N LEU A 73 20.54 1.25 23.05
CA LEU A 73 19.23 0.96 23.61
C LEU A 73 19.08 1.63 24.98
N ASP A 74 17.89 2.20 25.20
CA ASP A 74 17.47 2.74 26.49
C ASP A 74 17.08 1.56 27.42
N HIS A 75 17.51 1.58 28.67
CA HIS A 75 17.45 0.41 29.56
C HIS A 75 16.02 -0.01 29.98
N ASP A 76 15.04 0.90 29.88
CA ASP A 76 13.75 0.72 30.53
C ASP A 76 12.59 0.27 29.62
N ASP A 77 12.78 0.16 28.29
CA ASP A 77 11.65 -0.08 27.35
C ASP A 77 11.88 -1.23 26.36
N HIS A 78 12.38 -2.36 26.88
CA HIS A 78 12.64 -3.55 26.08
C HIS A 78 11.38 -4.41 25.89
N LEU A 79 11.12 -4.83 24.65
CA LEU A 79 10.12 -5.85 24.32
C LEU A 79 10.64 -7.25 24.69
N LEU A 80 10.46 -7.62 25.95
CA LEU A 80 10.74 -8.96 26.45
C LEU A 80 9.59 -9.94 26.13
N VAL A 81 9.95 -11.06 25.54
CA VAL A 81 9.06 -12.14 25.12
C VAL A 81 9.59 -13.43 25.74
N GLN A 82 9.02 -13.83 26.88
CA GLN A 82 9.56 -14.94 27.68
C GLN A 82 11.04 -14.66 28.05
N ASN A 83 11.98 -15.48 27.59
CA ASN A 83 13.42 -15.30 27.81
C ASN A 83 14.13 -14.63 26.62
N PHE A 84 13.38 -14.15 25.62
CA PHE A 84 13.91 -13.53 24.42
C PHE A 84 13.68 -12.02 24.44
N ASP A 85 14.75 -11.26 24.18
CA ASP A 85 14.69 -9.81 24.04
C ASP A 85 14.62 -9.44 22.56
N ALA A 86 13.40 -9.16 22.09
CA ALA A 86 13.14 -8.80 20.71
C ALA A 86 13.74 -7.43 20.34
N THR A 87 13.90 -6.54 21.32
CA THR A 87 14.47 -5.21 21.11
C THR A 87 15.97 -5.31 20.88
N MET A 88 16.65 -6.10 21.72
CA MET A 88 18.07 -6.41 21.55
C MET A 88 18.35 -7.16 20.24
N ALA A 89 17.52 -8.15 19.88
CA ALA A 89 17.67 -8.89 18.63
C ALA A 89 17.51 -7.97 17.40
N PHE A 90 16.51 -7.07 17.43
CA PHE A 90 16.33 -6.08 16.38
C PHE A 90 17.49 -5.09 16.30
N HIS A 91 18.02 -4.63 17.43
CA HIS A 91 19.18 -3.73 17.46
C HIS A 91 20.44 -4.40 16.89
N LYS A 92 20.66 -5.69 17.19
CA LYS A 92 21.76 -6.47 16.58
C LYS A 92 21.64 -6.60 15.07
N LEU A 93 20.41 -6.77 14.55
CA LEU A 93 20.16 -6.72 13.11
C LEU A 93 20.52 -5.34 12.55
N GLN A 94 20.11 -4.25 13.20
CA GLN A 94 20.44 -2.90 12.75
C GLN A 94 21.96 -2.64 12.74
N LEU A 95 22.67 -3.04 13.79
CA LEU A 95 24.13 -2.89 13.86
C LEU A 95 24.87 -3.68 12.78
N SER A 96 24.36 -4.85 12.38
CA SER A 96 24.98 -5.60 11.27
C SER A 96 24.85 -4.88 9.93
N LEU A 97 23.84 -4.00 9.78
CA LEU A 97 23.69 -3.13 8.62
C LEU A 97 24.88 -2.17 8.50
N CYS A 98 25.39 -1.62 9.61
CA CYS A 98 26.55 -0.72 9.58
C CYS A 98 27.86 -1.42 9.19
N GLN A 99 27.94 -2.75 9.35
CA GLN A 99 29.18 -3.51 9.18
C GLN A 99 29.40 -4.00 7.73
N HIS A 100 28.38 -3.95 6.89
CA HIS A 100 28.44 -4.45 5.51
C HIS A 100 28.20 -3.31 4.50
N LYS A 101 28.88 -3.34 3.35
CA LYS A 101 28.50 -2.50 2.21
C LYS A 101 27.33 -3.17 1.49
N TRP A 102 26.14 -2.61 1.64
CA TRP A 102 24.89 -3.19 1.11
C TRP A 102 24.80 -3.00 -0.40
N LYS A 103 25.16 -4.02 -1.18
CA LYS A 103 24.76 -4.16 -2.59
C LYS A 103 23.70 -5.24 -2.68
N LEU A 104 22.50 -4.94 -2.22
CA LEU A 104 21.43 -5.92 -2.14
C LEU A 104 20.19 -5.40 -2.88
N SER A 105 19.55 -6.31 -3.63
CA SER A 105 18.26 -6.03 -4.27
C SER A 105 17.19 -5.83 -3.19
N LEU A 106 16.50 -4.69 -3.20
CA LEU A 106 15.42 -4.36 -2.26
C LEU A 106 14.36 -5.47 -2.13
N GLU A 107 14.07 -6.16 -3.23
CA GLU A 107 13.12 -7.27 -3.32
C GLU A 107 13.43 -8.42 -2.35
N ASN A 108 14.71 -8.78 -2.22
CA ASN A 108 15.16 -9.90 -1.41
C ASN A 108 15.46 -9.49 0.04
N HIS A 109 15.64 -8.18 0.30
CA HIS A 109 16.11 -7.66 1.58
C HIS A 109 15.24 -6.55 2.17
N ILE A 110 13.93 -6.59 1.89
CA ILE A 110 12.97 -5.60 2.39
C ILE A 110 12.96 -5.52 3.93
N HIS A 111 13.19 -6.63 4.63
CA HIS A 111 13.28 -6.63 6.09
C HIS A 111 14.48 -5.81 6.60
N CYS A 112 15.62 -5.90 5.92
CA CYS A 112 16.79 -5.10 6.23
C CYS A 112 16.58 -3.62 5.87
N ALA A 113 15.97 -3.32 4.72
CA ALA A 113 15.65 -1.95 4.33
C ALA A 113 14.69 -1.28 5.33
N MET A 114 13.65 -2.00 5.76
CA MET A 114 12.75 -1.54 6.82
C MET A 114 13.49 -1.36 8.15
N ALA A 115 14.37 -2.30 8.52
CA ALA A 115 15.18 -2.21 9.74
C ALA A 115 16.12 -0.99 9.74
N ALA A 116 16.69 -0.63 8.59
CA ALA A 116 17.48 0.60 8.43
C ALA A 116 16.67 1.84 8.81
N THR A 117 15.37 1.85 8.50
CA THR A 117 14.43 2.93 8.84
C THR A 117 13.79 2.83 10.23
N HIS A 118 14.34 1.97 11.11
CA HIS A 118 13.80 1.67 12.44
C HIS A 118 12.43 0.98 12.45
N VAL A 119 12.07 0.27 11.38
CA VAL A 119 10.81 -0.48 11.29
C VAL A 119 11.08 -1.99 11.28
N LEU A 120 10.55 -2.71 12.26
CA LEU A 120 10.58 -4.18 12.28
C LEU A 120 9.35 -4.74 11.55
N LEU A 121 9.54 -5.24 10.33
CA LEU A 121 8.50 -5.87 9.54
C LEU A 121 8.26 -7.32 10.00
N LEU A 122 7.08 -7.58 10.58
CA LEU A 122 6.68 -8.90 11.08
C LEU A 122 5.56 -9.52 10.25
N SER A 123 5.81 -10.73 9.75
CA SER A 123 4.86 -11.49 8.96
C SER A 123 4.64 -12.88 9.56
N ARG A 124 3.39 -13.23 9.89
CA ARG A 124 3.08 -14.55 10.44
C ARG A 124 3.28 -15.63 9.38
N ASN A 125 3.93 -16.72 9.79
CA ASN A 125 4.26 -17.88 8.93
C ASN A 125 5.21 -17.54 7.76
N GLN A 126 5.86 -16.38 7.78
CA GLN A 126 6.96 -16.06 6.90
C GLN A 126 8.20 -15.91 7.76
N TYR A 127 9.27 -16.61 7.37
CA TYR A 127 10.52 -16.67 8.12
C TYR A 127 11.62 -16.19 7.16
N PRO A 128 11.81 -14.87 7.03
CA PRO A 128 12.78 -14.33 6.11
C PRO A 128 14.20 -14.70 6.54
N GLU A 129 15.04 -15.03 5.57
CA GLU A 129 16.43 -15.44 5.81
C GLU A 129 17.21 -14.35 6.55
N ASP A 130 16.95 -13.08 6.24
CA ASP A 130 17.53 -11.90 6.90
C ASP A 130 17.30 -11.84 8.42
N LEU A 131 16.15 -12.32 8.90
CA LEU A 131 15.84 -12.29 10.34
C LEU A 131 16.35 -13.54 11.06
N SER A 132 16.59 -14.64 10.33
CA SER A 132 16.95 -15.93 10.91
C SER A 132 18.18 -15.94 11.83
N PRO A 133 19.24 -15.11 11.61
CA PRO A 133 20.38 -15.07 12.53
C PRO A 133 20.06 -14.43 13.89
N TYR A 134 18.99 -13.65 13.97
CA TYR A 134 18.64 -12.83 15.13
C TYR A 134 17.36 -13.29 15.83
N PHE A 135 16.42 -13.86 15.07
CA PHE A 135 15.17 -14.40 15.56
C PHE A 135 14.99 -15.84 15.08
N SER A 136 14.81 -16.77 16.03
CA SER A 136 14.33 -18.10 15.65
C SER A 136 12.86 -18.04 15.21
N ASN A 137 12.40 -19.10 14.52
CA ASN A 137 10.98 -19.22 14.16
C ASN A 137 10.05 -19.16 15.39
N HIS A 138 10.51 -19.70 16.51
CA HIS A 138 9.80 -19.63 17.78
C HIS A 138 9.73 -18.18 18.28
N ASP A 139 10.84 -17.45 18.25
CA ASP A 139 10.94 -16.07 18.75
C ASP A 139 10.10 -15.10 17.91
N LEU A 140 10.09 -15.25 16.59
CA LEU A 140 9.22 -14.46 15.71
C LEU A 140 7.75 -14.69 16.04
N LYS A 141 7.33 -15.96 16.19
CA LYS A 141 5.96 -16.31 16.53
C LYS A 141 5.57 -15.77 17.91
N ALA A 142 6.45 -15.91 18.89
CA ALA A 142 6.22 -15.42 20.25
C ALA A 142 6.14 -13.88 20.28
N THR A 143 7.01 -13.18 19.54
CA THR A 143 6.99 -11.72 19.39
C THR A 143 5.69 -11.25 18.76
N ILE A 144 5.25 -11.88 17.66
CA ILE A 144 3.96 -11.56 17.02
C ILE A 144 2.81 -11.76 18.01
N ASN A 145 2.79 -12.88 18.73
CA ASN A 145 1.73 -13.17 19.72
C ASN A 145 1.74 -12.15 20.87
N ARG A 146 2.92 -11.74 21.34
CA ARG A 146 3.07 -10.73 22.39
C ARG A 146 2.53 -9.38 21.92
N ILE A 147 2.84 -8.97 20.70
CA ILE A 147 2.33 -7.74 20.10
C ILE A 147 0.80 -7.82 19.90
N GLU A 148 0.29 -8.93 19.34
CA GLU A 148 -1.16 -9.15 19.21
C GLU A 148 -1.85 -9.07 20.59
N THR A 149 -1.25 -9.62 21.64
CA THR A 149 -1.81 -9.55 23.00
C THR A 149 -1.74 -8.14 23.58
N LYS A 150 -0.58 -7.47 23.48
CA LYS A 150 -0.35 -6.10 23.98
C LYS A 150 -1.35 -5.13 23.36
N TYR A 151 -1.56 -5.25 22.06
CA TYR A 151 -2.51 -4.44 21.32
C TYR A 151 -3.86 -5.11 21.19
N GLY A 152 -4.24 -6.11 22.00
CA GLY A 152 -5.60 -6.68 22.05
C GLY A 152 -6.19 -7.18 20.72
N ILE A 153 -5.36 -7.62 19.79
CA ILE A 153 -5.75 -7.95 18.41
C ILE A 153 -6.27 -9.39 18.37
N LYS A 154 -7.51 -9.56 18.81
CA LYS A 154 -8.16 -10.87 18.91
C LYS A 154 -8.69 -11.33 17.56
N LYS A 155 -8.91 -12.64 17.42
CA LYS A 155 -9.75 -13.16 16.34
C LYS A 155 -11.20 -12.92 16.75
N LEU A 156 -11.95 -12.25 15.91
CA LEU A 156 -13.39 -12.10 16.09
C LEU A 156 -14.09 -13.39 15.65
N PRO A 157 -15.04 -13.92 16.45
CA PRO A 157 -15.92 -14.99 15.98
C PRO A 157 -16.78 -14.48 14.81
N MET A 158 -17.06 -15.35 13.85
CA MET A 158 -17.91 -15.02 12.71
C MET A 158 -19.37 -15.18 13.11
N SER A 159 -20.18 -14.12 12.99
CA SER A 159 -21.64 -14.25 13.03
C SER A 159 -22.09 -15.02 11.79
N MET A 160 -22.46 -16.30 11.97
CA MET A 160 -22.92 -17.14 10.86
C MET A 160 -24.21 -16.58 10.26
N GLU A 161 -25.11 -16.06 11.09
CA GLU A 161 -26.40 -15.49 10.67
C GLU A 161 -26.21 -14.25 9.78
N THR A 162 -25.41 -13.27 10.21
CA THR A 162 -25.08 -12.08 9.42
C THR A 162 -24.45 -12.48 8.08
N THR A 163 -23.45 -13.36 8.14
CA THR A 163 -22.68 -13.80 6.97
C THR A 163 -23.58 -14.50 5.96
N THR A 164 -24.44 -15.43 6.40
CA THR A 164 -25.37 -16.16 5.54
C THR A 164 -26.40 -15.22 4.92
N SER A 165 -26.91 -14.25 5.67
CA SER A 165 -27.88 -13.26 5.17
C SER A 165 -27.27 -12.39 4.06
N MET A 166 -26.08 -11.83 4.30
CA MET A 166 -25.36 -11.03 3.29
C MET A 166 -24.99 -11.86 2.05
N ILE A 167 -24.56 -13.11 2.23
CA ILE A 167 -24.28 -14.03 1.10
C ILE A 167 -25.53 -14.29 0.28
N GLY A 168 -26.68 -14.55 0.92
CA GLY A 168 -27.96 -14.76 0.23
C GLY A 168 -28.33 -13.57 -0.65
N ILE A 169 -28.24 -12.35 -0.11
CA ILE A 169 -28.51 -11.12 -0.87
C ILE A 169 -27.55 -10.98 -2.06
N ALA A 170 -26.25 -11.23 -1.87
CA ALA A 170 -25.26 -11.16 -2.95
C ALA A 170 -25.51 -12.22 -4.04
N GLN A 171 -25.92 -13.43 -3.65
CA GLN A 171 -26.27 -14.50 -4.59
C GLN A 171 -27.52 -14.18 -5.41
N ASP A 172 -28.59 -13.70 -4.77
CA ASP A 172 -29.82 -13.27 -5.46
C ASP A 172 -29.53 -12.16 -6.47
N LEU A 173 -28.64 -11.23 -6.11
CA LEU A 173 -28.20 -10.15 -7.00
C LEU A 173 -27.42 -10.72 -8.21
N THR A 174 -26.44 -11.58 -7.98
CA THR A 174 -25.64 -12.21 -9.04
C THR A 174 -26.51 -13.07 -9.97
N MET A 175 -27.49 -13.79 -9.44
CA MET A 175 -28.42 -14.60 -10.21
C MET A 175 -29.49 -13.78 -10.97
N GLY A 176 -29.53 -12.47 -10.77
CA GLY A 176 -30.52 -11.58 -11.39
C GLY A 176 -31.93 -11.73 -10.81
N VAL A 177 -32.08 -12.36 -9.64
CA VAL A 177 -33.37 -12.49 -8.93
C VAL A 177 -33.83 -11.14 -8.39
N ILE A 178 -32.86 -10.31 -7.94
CA ILE A 178 -33.11 -8.95 -7.45
C ILE A 178 -32.24 -7.93 -8.21
N SER A 179 -32.72 -6.68 -8.28
CA SER A 179 -31.95 -5.57 -8.82
C SER A 179 -30.95 -5.03 -7.79
N ARG A 180 -30.01 -4.18 -8.22
CA ARG A 180 -29.07 -3.48 -7.32
C ARG A 180 -29.81 -2.71 -6.22
N ASP A 181 -30.83 -1.93 -6.58
CA ASP A 181 -31.61 -1.14 -5.62
C ASP A 181 -32.26 -2.02 -4.55
N LYS A 182 -32.81 -3.17 -4.94
CA LYS A 182 -33.40 -4.14 -4.01
C LYS A 182 -32.35 -4.78 -3.11
N ALA A 183 -31.20 -5.16 -3.65
CA ALA A 183 -30.10 -5.72 -2.88
C ALA A 183 -29.59 -4.71 -1.83
N ILE A 184 -29.47 -3.44 -2.20
CA ILE A 184 -29.07 -2.36 -1.29
C ILE A 184 -30.12 -2.16 -0.20
N ALA A 185 -31.41 -2.13 -0.54
CA ALA A 185 -32.48 -2.03 0.44
C ALA A 185 -32.44 -3.19 1.45
N HIS A 186 -32.32 -4.43 0.96
CA HIS A 186 -32.21 -5.61 1.83
C HIS A 186 -30.97 -5.57 2.74
N LEU A 187 -29.83 -5.05 2.25
CA LEU A 187 -28.65 -4.86 3.08
C LEU A 187 -28.91 -3.80 4.15
N LEU A 188 -29.47 -2.64 3.78
CA LEU A 188 -29.77 -1.55 4.71
C LEU A 188 -30.69 -1.98 5.86
N ASP A 189 -31.65 -2.88 5.58
CA ASP A 189 -32.57 -3.44 6.57
C ASP A 189 -31.88 -4.36 7.60
N LEU A 190 -30.64 -4.80 7.37
CA LEU A 190 -29.88 -5.57 8.35
C LEU A 190 -29.41 -4.67 9.50
N ASP A 191 -29.87 -4.99 10.70
CA ASP A 191 -29.38 -4.39 11.95
C ASP A 191 -28.09 -5.08 12.40
N LEU A 192 -26.97 -4.36 12.31
CA LEU A 192 -25.63 -4.90 12.52
C LEU A 192 -24.82 -4.05 13.52
N PRO A 193 -23.94 -4.67 14.32
CA PRO A 193 -22.98 -3.94 15.16
C PRO A 193 -22.09 -3.00 14.35
N THR A 194 -21.54 -1.96 14.97
CA THR A 194 -20.81 -0.85 14.32
C THR A 194 -19.82 -1.28 13.22
N ASN A 195 -18.90 -2.22 13.49
CA ASN A 195 -17.90 -2.64 12.49
C ASN A 195 -18.50 -3.48 11.35
N GLU A 196 -19.49 -4.33 11.67
CA GLU A 196 -20.23 -5.09 10.64
C GLU A 196 -21.10 -4.15 9.80
N ASN A 197 -21.62 -3.08 10.39
CA ASN A 197 -22.35 -2.03 9.69
C ASN A 197 -21.43 -1.24 8.73
N LYS A 198 -20.20 -0.89 9.14
CA LYS A 198 -19.20 -0.31 8.22
C LYS A 198 -18.86 -1.28 7.08
N PHE A 199 -18.68 -2.56 7.39
CA PHE A 199 -18.47 -3.58 6.35
C PHE A 199 -19.66 -3.68 5.38
N LYS A 200 -20.91 -3.66 5.89
CA LYS A 200 -22.13 -3.59 5.08
C LYS A 200 -22.12 -2.39 4.15
N ASN A 201 -21.81 -1.19 4.66
CA ASN A 201 -21.77 0.03 3.85
C ASN A 201 -20.76 -0.09 2.70
N CYS A 202 -19.57 -0.63 2.98
CA CYS A 202 -18.60 -0.97 1.97
C CYS A 202 -19.14 -1.94 0.89
N ILE A 203 -19.91 -2.97 1.27
CA ILE A 203 -20.56 -3.87 0.28
C ILE A 203 -21.59 -3.10 -0.56
N ILE A 204 -22.37 -2.21 0.03
CA ILE A 204 -23.34 -1.36 -0.67
C ILE A 204 -22.63 -0.47 -1.70
N ASP A 205 -21.54 0.18 -1.32
CA ASP A 205 -20.75 1.06 -2.21
C ASP A 205 -20.13 0.28 -3.37
N LEU A 206 -19.68 -0.95 -3.10
CA LEU A 206 -19.22 -1.87 -4.13
C LEU A 206 -20.35 -2.30 -5.09
N ILE A 207 -21.55 -2.64 -4.61
CA ILE A 207 -22.68 -3.03 -5.47
C ILE A 207 -23.02 -1.93 -6.49
N TRP A 208 -22.92 -0.67 -6.09
CA TRP A 208 -23.13 0.48 -6.97
C TRP A 208 -22.12 0.57 -8.12
N LYS A 209 -20.85 0.23 -7.86
CA LYS A 209 -19.74 0.50 -8.79
C LYS A 209 -19.28 -0.70 -9.59
N LEU A 210 -19.47 -1.90 -9.05
CA LEU A 210 -18.94 -3.13 -9.63
C LEU A 210 -19.70 -3.55 -10.90
N PRO A 211 -18.96 -3.99 -11.93
CA PRO A 211 -19.59 -4.62 -13.09
C PRO A 211 -20.18 -5.99 -12.70
N PRO A 212 -21.22 -6.47 -13.40
CA PRO A 212 -21.78 -7.80 -13.15
C PRO A 212 -20.74 -8.91 -13.31
N VAL A 213 -19.92 -8.81 -14.36
CA VAL A 213 -18.86 -9.76 -14.71
C VAL A 213 -17.51 -9.05 -14.77
N PRO A 214 -16.37 -9.76 -14.62
CA PRO A 214 -15.05 -9.15 -14.75
C PRO A 214 -14.87 -8.50 -16.12
N ILE A 215 -14.29 -7.30 -16.12
CA ILE A 215 -13.84 -6.63 -17.34
C ILE A 215 -12.56 -7.33 -17.81
N ALA A 216 -12.45 -7.60 -19.11
CA ALA A 216 -11.36 -8.39 -19.68
C ALA A 216 -10.05 -7.58 -19.75
N GLU A 217 -10.18 -6.28 -19.97
CA GLU A 217 -9.08 -5.32 -20.01
C GLU A 217 -8.50 -5.08 -18.62
N ASP A 218 -7.18 -4.87 -18.57
CA ASP A 218 -6.52 -4.50 -17.33
C ASP A 218 -6.96 -3.09 -16.91
N ALA A 219 -7.50 -2.98 -15.69
CA ALA A 219 -7.80 -1.69 -15.09
C ALA A 219 -6.51 -0.90 -14.90
N ASN A 220 -6.48 0.33 -15.42
CA ASN A 220 -5.42 1.27 -15.10
C ASN A 220 -5.53 1.73 -13.63
N GLU A 221 -4.53 2.46 -13.14
CA GLU A 221 -4.47 2.90 -11.75
C GLU A 221 -5.65 3.81 -11.36
N PHE A 222 -6.10 4.68 -12.25
CA PHE A 222 -7.22 5.58 -11.99
C PHE A 222 -8.55 4.83 -11.86
N GLU A 223 -8.81 3.89 -12.77
CA GLU A 223 -9.99 3.03 -12.71
C GLU A 223 -9.94 2.12 -11.47
N LEU A 224 -8.77 1.52 -11.18
CA LEU A 224 -8.56 0.73 -9.98
C LEU A 224 -8.96 1.52 -8.73
N SER A 225 -8.42 2.73 -8.63
CA SER A 225 -8.60 3.62 -7.50
C SER A 225 -10.07 3.99 -7.33
N THR A 226 -10.72 4.49 -8.38
CA THR A 226 -12.07 5.08 -8.29
C THR A 226 -13.21 4.07 -8.33
N ARG A 227 -13.06 2.93 -9.02
CA ARG A 227 -14.14 1.95 -9.19
C ARG A 227 -14.15 0.88 -8.11
N TYR A 228 -12.99 0.57 -7.51
CA TYR A 228 -12.85 -0.61 -6.67
C TYR A 228 -12.23 -0.32 -5.31
N VAL A 229 -11.09 0.38 -5.26
CA VAL A 229 -10.38 0.64 -4.01
C VAL A 229 -11.10 1.69 -3.19
N ASP A 230 -11.50 2.80 -3.80
CA ASP A 230 -12.17 3.92 -3.15
C ASP A 230 -13.50 3.49 -2.51
N PRO A 231 -14.45 2.83 -3.22
CA PRO A 231 -15.70 2.37 -2.60
C PRO A 231 -15.48 1.33 -1.50
N PHE A 232 -14.41 0.53 -1.61
CA PHE A 232 -14.07 -0.43 -0.58
C PHE A 232 -13.54 0.25 0.69
N LEU A 233 -12.59 1.18 0.55
CA LEU A 233 -11.93 1.76 1.71
C LEU A 233 -12.71 2.92 2.35
N SER A 234 -13.36 3.77 1.55
CA SER A 234 -14.20 4.86 2.07
C SER A 234 -15.33 4.29 2.92
N GLY A 235 -16.08 3.29 2.43
CA GLY A 235 -17.13 2.63 3.20
C GLY A 235 -16.66 1.97 4.50
N LEU A 236 -15.36 1.64 4.62
CA LEU A 236 -14.75 1.06 5.81
C LEU A 236 -14.21 2.11 6.79
N PHE A 237 -13.52 3.14 6.30
CA PHE A 237 -12.72 4.05 7.12
C PHE A 237 -13.28 5.46 7.22
N ASP A 238 -14.16 5.88 6.32
CA ASP A 238 -14.83 7.16 6.44
C ASP A 238 -15.75 7.16 7.66
N ASP A 239 -15.72 8.30 8.33
CA ASP A 239 -16.62 8.63 9.42
C ASP A 239 -16.77 10.15 9.45
N PRO A 240 -17.53 10.74 8.50
CA PRO A 240 -17.67 12.20 8.42
C PRO A 240 -18.24 12.82 9.69
N ASP A 241 -19.08 12.08 10.41
CA ASP A 241 -19.66 12.51 11.69
C ASP A 241 -18.59 12.64 12.78
N GLU A 242 -17.57 11.76 12.78
CA GLU A 242 -16.38 11.84 13.63
C GLU A 242 -15.22 12.64 13.01
N GLY A 243 -15.46 13.26 11.85
CA GLY A 243 -14.48 14.03 11.09
C GLY A 243 -13.32 13.20 10.53
N ILE A 244 -13.49 11.88 10.34
CA ILE A 244 -12.48 11.00 9.75
C ILE A 244 -12.78 10.83 8.26
N TYR A 245 -11.77 11.09 7.44
CA TYR A 245 -11.86 10.99 5.99
C TYR A 245 -10.69 10.20 5.42
N LEU A 246 -11.01 9.24 4.57
CA LEU A 246 -10.13 8.66 3.59
C LEU A 246 -10.17 9.52 2.33
N TRP A 247 -8.99 9.85 1.82
CA TRP A 247 -8.90 10.67 0.62
C TRP A 247 -7.66 10.34 -0.18
N TRP A 248 -7.81 10.43 -1.50
CA TRP A 248 -6.72 10.32 -2.46
C TRP A 248 -5.97 11.65 -2.50
N THR A 249 -4.66 11.59 -2.47
CA THR A 249 -3.82 12.79 -2.40
C THR A 249 -2.59 12.66 -3.28
N ASN A 250 -2.12 13.82 -3.73
CA ASN A 250 -0.79 13.98 -4.31
C ASN A 250 -0.08 15.13 -3.58
N GLU A 251 -0.35 15.27 -2.29
CA GLU A 251 0.26 16.28 -1.45
C GLU A 251 1.28 15.66 -0.47
N LEU A 252 2.11 16.52 0.11
CA LEU A 252 3.01 16.12 1.19
C LEU A 252 2.21 15.68 2.41
N THR A 253 2.74 14.70 3.14
CA THR A 253 2.22 14.30 4.45
C THR A 253 2.24 15.48 5.42
N LEU A 254 1.35 15.49 6.42
CA LEU A 254 1.27 16.60 7.39
C LEU A 254 2.59 16.75 8.15
N GLU A 255 3.23 15.63 8.45
CA GLU A 255 4.52 15.52 9.11
C GLU A 255 5.62 16.17 8.27
N ALA A 256 5.67 15.89 6.97
CA ALA A 256 6.67 16.46 6.07
C ALA A 256 6.47 17.97 5.84
N ARG A 257 5.25 18.50 6.01
CA ARG A 257 5.02 19.96 5.99
C ARG A 257 5.51 20.65 7.26
N GLN A 258 5.53 19.93 8.39
CA GLN A 258 5.94 20.46 9.69
C GLN A 258 7.44 20.28 9.96
N HIS A 259 8.08 19.32 9.28
CA HIS A 259 9.48 18.97 9.47
C HIS A 259 10.20 18.89 8.12
N GLU A 260 11.04 19.88 7.82
CA GLU A 260 11.82 19.98 6.57
C GLU A 260 12.77 18.79 6.36
N ASP A 261 13.17 18.12 7.44
CA ASP A 261 14.08 16.96 7.41
C ASP A 261 13.39 15.66 6.95
N LEU A 262 12.07 15.65 6.78
CA LEU A 262 11.33 14.45 6.37
C LEU A 262 11.18 14.36 4.85
N SER A 263 10.92 13.13 4.37
CA SER A 263 10.80 12.85 2.94
C SER A 263 9.69 13.67 2.29
N THR A 264 10.01 14.27 1.13
CA THR A 264 9.05 14.97 0.25
C THR A 264 8.25 14.02 -0.66
N LYS A 265 8.44 12.70 -0.49
CA LYS A 265 7.63 11.67 -1.17
C LYS A 265 6.17 11.76 -0.70
N ARG A 266 5.25 11.28 -1.54
CA ARG A 266 3.80 11.45 -1.35
C ARG A 266 3.10 10.09 -1.36
N PRO A 267 2.16 9.84 -0.44
CA PRO A 267 1.28 8.67 -0.49
C PRO A 267 0.14 8.91 -1.49
N ASP A 268 -0.44 7.83 -2.01
CA ASP A 268 -1.64 7.93 -2.86
C ASP A 268 -2.90 8.15 -2.01
N ILE A 269 -2.95 7.55 -0.82
CA ILE A 269 -4.12 7.55 0.07
C ILE A 269 -3.69 8.01 1.47
N CYS A 270 -4.50 8.86 2.08
CA CYS A 270 -4.41 9.23 3.49
C CYS A 270 -5.73 8.97 4.21
N ILE A 271 -5.67 8.54 5.47
CA ILE A 271 -6.80 8.58 6.40
C ILE A 271 -6.49 9.68 7.41
N SER A 272 -7.26 10.76 7.40
CA SER A 272 -6.97 11.96 8.19
C SER A 272 -8.19 12.40 8.98
N ARG A 273 -7.96 13.03 10.14
CA ARG A 273 -9.00 13.70 10.90
C ARG A 273 -9.03 15.18 10.55
N LEU A 274 -10.22 15.68 10.28
CA LEU A 274 -10.52 17.09 10.12
C LEU A 274 -10.81 17.70 11.50
N HIS A 275 -10.24 18.88 11.79
CA HIS A 275 -10.61 19.69 12.93
C HIS A 275 -10.92 21.10 12.44
N GLY A 276 -12.20 21.49 12.52
CA GLY A 276 -12.68 22.71 11.87
C GLY A 276 -12.54 22.63 10.36
N MET A 277 -11.75 23.52 9.77
CA MET A 277 -11.52 23.58 8.31
C MET A 277 -10.13 23.04 7.89
N THR A 278 -9.37 22.43 8.81
CA THR A 278 -7.99 22.00 8.56
C THR A 278 -7.75 20.56 8.97
N TRP A 279 -6.89 19.87 8.23
CA TRP A 279 -6.40 18.54 8.59
C TRP A 279 -5.55 18.60 9.87
N ALA A 280 -5.96 17.84 10.89
CA ALA A 280 -5.35 17.88 12.21
C ALA A 280 -4.33 16.76 12.43
N SER A 281 -4.67 15.55 12.02
CA SER A 281 -3.83 14.37 12.23
C SER A 281 -4.06 13.28 11.20
N ASN A 282 -3.03 12.48 10.96
CA ASN A 282 -3.08 11.33 10.06
C ASN A 282 -3.25 10.06 10.89
N HIS A 283 -3.94 9.06 10.34
CA HIS A 283 -4.33 7.82 11.02
C HIS A 283 -3.94 6.58 10.19
N GLY A 284 -3.65 6.77 8.91
CA GLY A 284 -3.17 5.73 8.02
C GLY A 284 -2.73 6.30 6.67
N TYR A 285 -1.92 5.51 5.97
CA TYR A 285 -1.44 5.81 4.63
C TYR A 285 -1.62 4.59 3.73
N GLY A 286 -1.79 4.85 2.43
CA GLY A 286 -1.96 3.80 1.44
C GLY A 286 -1.32 4.12 0.10
N GLU A 287 -1.10 3.06 -0.66
CA GLU A 287 -0.62 3.05 -2.04
C GLU A 287 -1.51 2.14 -2.88
N ALA A 288 -1.78 2.53 -4.11
CA ALA A 288 -2.54 1.75 -5.07
C ALA A 288 -1.65 1.39 -6.26
N LYS A 289 -1.63 0.11 -6.64
CA LYS A 289 -0.85 -0.36 -7.80
C LYS A 289 -1.70 -1.19 -8.76
N SER A 290 -1.52 -0.93 -10.05
CA SER A 290 -2.19 -1.68 -11.11
C SER A 290 -1.70 -3.12 -11.22
N ALA A 291 -2.53 -4.00 -11.77
CA ALA A 291 -2.22 -5.43 -11.88
C ALA A 291 -1.01 -5.67 -12.80
N ALA A 292 -0.81 -4.81 -13.79
CA ALA A 292 0.34 -4.83 -14.69
C ALA A 292 1.68 -4.69 -13.95
N GLN A 293 1.69 -4.03 -12.79
CA GLN A 293 2.89 -3.88 -11.96
C GLN A 293 3.10 -5.02 -10.95
N CYS A 294 2.18 -6.00 -10.87
CA CYS A 294 2.25 -7.12 -9.93
C CYS A 294 3.51 -7.99 -10.12
N GLY A 295 4.13 -7.97 -11.31
CA GLY A 295 5.39 -8.68 -11.58
C GLY A 295 6.66 -7.91 -11.18
N ASN A 296 6.53 -6.62 -10.84
CA ASN A 296 7.67 -5.77 -10.49
C ASN A 296 7.83 -5.71 -8.96
N ASN A 297 8.43 -6.76 -8.39
CA ASN A 297 8.65 -6.87 -6.94
C ASN A 297 9.40 -5.65 -6.38
N TYR A 298 10.30 -5.04 -7.15
CA TYR A 298 11.08 -3.88 -6.73
C TYR A 298 10.17 -2.69 -6.46
N SER A 299 9.25 -2.39 -7.40
CA SER A 299 8.27 -1.32 -7.20
C SER A 299 7.41 -1.55 -5.95
N ILE A 300 6.98 -2.80 -5.75
CA ILE A 300 6.17 -3.20 -4.59
C ILE A 300 6.93 -3.00 -3.28
N CYS A 301 8.17 -3.47 -3.21
CA CYS A 301 8.99 -3.33 -2.01
C CYS A 301 9.35 -1.87 -1.74
N ARG A 302 9.56 -1.07 -2.78
CA ARG A 302 9.83 0.37 -2.67
C ARG A 302 8.62 1.12 -2.10
N ASP A 303 7.43 0.82 -2.58
CA ASP A 303 6.21 1.45 -2.09
C ASP A 303 5.91 0.99 -0.66
N LEU A 304 6.10 -0.29 -0.33
CA LEU A 304 6.01 -0.79 1.05
C LEU A 304 6.97 -0.06 1.99
N LEU A 305 8.24 0.11 1.59
CA LEU A 305 9.23 0.85 2.36
C LEU A 305 8.77 2.30 2.58
N ARG A 306 8.30 2.96 1.51
CA ARG A 306 7.82 4.34 1.56
C ARG A 306 6.67 4.52 2.54
N VAL A 307 5.63 3.69 2.47
CA VAL A 307 4.48 3.82 3.38
C VAL A 307 4.83 3.42 4.82
N GLY A 308 5.74 2.46 4.99
CA GLY A 308 6.33 2.14 6.28
C GLY A 308 7.00 3.34 6.95
N ILE A 309 7.81 4.09 6.18
CA ILE A 309 8.44 5.33 6.64
C ILE A 309 7.39 6.39 6.98
N PHE A 310 6.34 6.57 6.18
CA PHE A 310 5.26 7.52 6.49
C PHE A 310 4.58 7.21 7.82
N CYS A 311 4.21 5.94 8.05
CA CYS A 311 3.59 5.52 9.31
C CYS A 311 4.52 5.75 10.50
N LYS A 312 5.82 5.46 10.34
CA LYS A 312 6.84 5.67 11.39
C LYS A 312 7.04 7.16 11.70
N ASN A 313 7.11 8.02 10.67
CA ASN A 313 7.22 9.47 10.85
C ASN A 313 5.99 10.03 11.59
N ALA A 314 4.81 9.54 11.24
CA ALA A 314 3.57 9.96 11.85
C ALA A 314 3.43 9.46 13.30
N LEU A 315 3.93 8.26 13.62
CA LEU A 315 4.09 7.79 15.01
C LEU A 315 5.00 8.71 15.82
N ASP A 316 6.17 9.03 15.28
CA ASP A 316 7.16 9.87 15.95
C ASP A 316 6.65 11.31 16.17
N ALA A 317 6.02 11.90 15.14
CA ALA A 317 5.56 13.28 15.18
C ALA A 317 4.29 13.47 16.03
N GLN A 318 3.28 12.60 15.84
CA GLN A 318 1.92 12.81 16.37
C GLN A 318 1.63 12.07 17.69
N ASN A 319 2.59 11.31 18.24
CA ASN A 319 2.41 10.56 19.49
C ASN A 319 1.15 9.66 19.50
N MET A 320 0.92 8.92 18.42
CA MET A 320 -0.22 8.01 18.31
C MET A 320 0.11 6.63 18.92
N GLU A 321 -0.91 5.90 19.37
CA GLU A 321 -0.72 4.52 19.87
C GLU A 321 -0.44 3.51 18.75
N GLY A 322 -0.80 3.85 17.52
CA GLY A 322 -0.64 3.01 16.34
C GLY A 322 -1.08 3.73 15.06
N TYR A 323 -0.67 3.17 13.93
CA TYR A 323 -1.14 3.55 12.60
C TYR A 323 -1.52 2.29 11.84
N ILE A 324 -2.42 2.44 10.88
CA ILE A 324 -2.68 1.39 9.89
C ILE A 324 -1.96 1.71 8.60
N LEU A 325 -1.29 0.68 8.09
CA LEU A 325 -0.67 0.63 6.79
C LEU A 325 -1.63 -0.07 5.82
N TYR A 326 -1.99 0.61 4.73
CA TYR A 326 -2.70 0.03 3.61
C TYR A 326 -1.77 -0.14 2.40
N LEU A 327 -1.87 -1.26 1.68
CA LEU A 327 -1.22 -1.47 0.39
C LEU A 327 -2.20 -2.21 -0.53
N GLY A 328 -2.78 -1.47 -1.48
CA GLY A 328 -3.80 -1.95 -2.41
C GLY A 328 -3.19 -2.40 -3.72
N PHE A 329 -3.44 -3.66 -4.10
CA PHE A 329 -3.12 -4.17 -5.44
C PHE A 329 -4.41 -4.45 -6.20
N ALA A 330 -4.40 -4.16 -7.50
CA ALA A 330 -5.49 -4.54 -8.39
C ALA A 330 -5.73 -6.05 -8.41
N ILE A 331 -6.94 -6.45 -8.00
CA ILE A 331 -7.93 -7.17 -8.81
C ILE A 331 -7.35 -8.08 -9.90
N ASN A 332 -6.55 -9.05 -9.48
CA ASN A 332 -6.73 -10.44 -9.86
C ASN A 332 -5.86 -11.37 -9.02
N ARG A 333 -4.86 -10.82 -8.31
CA ARG A 333 -4.09 -11.56 -7.33
C ARG A 333 -3.75 -10.64 -6.17
N THR A 334 -4.30 -10.96 -5.00
CA THR A 334 -3.73 -10.62 -3.68
C THR A 334 -3.84 -9.15 -3.23
N LEU A 335 -4.65 -8.89 -2.21
CA LEU A 335 -4.44 -7.74 -1.30
C LEU A 335 -3.36 -8.13 -0.28
N CYS A 336 -2.35 -7.28 -0.06
CA CYS A 336 -1.43 -7.44 1.06
C CYS A 336 -1.80 -6.44 2.16
N HIS A 337 -2.64 -6.88 3.11
CA HIS A 337 -2.61 -6.24 4.42
C HIS A 337 -1.27 -6.60 5.07
N VAL A 338 -0.40 -5.61 5.29
CA VAL A 338 0.77 -5.80 6.14
C VAL A 338 0.33 -5.73 7.60
N ARG A 339 -0.47 -6.74 7.97
CA ARG A 339 -0.32 -7.47 9.22
C ARG A 339 -0.60 -8.94 8.91
N ALA A 340 0.49 -9.68 8.69
CA ALA A 340 0.55 -11.12 8.91
C ALA A 340 -0.50 -12.01 8.20
N GLY A 341 -0.32 -12.21 6.90
CA GLY A 341 -0.24 -13.58 6.38
C GLY A 341 -1.45 -14.18 5.67
N LYS A 342 -2.56 -13.47 5.45
CA LYS A 342 -3.57 -13.90 4.46
C LYS A 342 -4.17 -12.74 3.67
N LYS A 343 -4.34 -13.01 2.38
CA LYS A 343 -4.62 -12.09 1.30
C LYS A 343 -6.14 -12.02 1.07
N SER A 344 -6.78 -10.87 1.25
CA SER A 344 -8.24 -10.70 1.02
C SER A 344 -8.49 -9.90 -0.25
N LYS A 345 -8.89 -10.55 -1.34
CA LYS A 345 -9.00 -9.89 -2.66
C LYS A 345 -10.18 -8.90 -2.67
N ILE A 346 -9.96 -7.66 -3.14
CA ILE A 346 -11.06 -6.73 -3.45
C ILE A 346 -11.83 -7.28 -4.67
N PRO A 347 -13.16 -7.36 -4.62
CA PRO A 347 -13.97 -7.88 -5.73
C PRO A 347 -13.73 -7.16 -7.05
N SER A 348 -13.61 -7.93 -8.13
CA SER A 348 -13.54 -7.44 -9.52
C SER A 348 -14.92 -7.16 -10.11
N CYS A 349 -15.92 -7.84 -9.59
CA CYS A 349 -17.26 -7.92 -10.12
C CYS A 349 -18.21 -8.40 -9.00
N LEU A 350 -19.51 -8.42 -9.29
CA LEU A 350 -20.52 -8.87 -8.33
C LEU A 350 -20.32 -10.33 -7.89
N ASP A 351 -19.85 -11.21 -8.78
CA ASP A 351 -19.61 -12.64 -8.44
C ASP A 351 -18.55 -12.84 -7.34
N ASP A 352 -17.63 -11.89 -7.19
CA ASP A 352 -16.58 -11.95 -6.18
C ASP A 352 -17.04 -11.43 -4.80
N LEU A 353 -18.22 -10.80 -4.69
CA LEU A 353 -18.72 -10.23 -3.43
C LEU A 353 -18.87 -11.27 -2.33
N THR A 354 -19.38 -12.46 -2.66
CA THR A 354 -19.55 -13.56 -1.69
C THR A 354 -18.22 -13.97 -1.05
N LYS A 355 -17.12 -13.95 -1.82
CA LYS A 355 -15.77 -14.25 -1.31
C LYS A 355 -15.29 -13.18 -0.33
N LEU A 356 -15.60 -11.91 -0.59
CA LEU A 356 -15.30 -10.81 0.33
C LEU A 356 -16.12 -10.91 1.62
N ILE A 357 -17.41 -11.24 1.53
CA ILE A 357 -18.30 -11.41 2.69
C ILE A 357 -17.79 -12.52 3.63
N VAL A 358 -17.27 -13.63 3.08
CA VAL A 358 -16.64 -14.69 3.88
C VAL A 358 -15.40 -14.18 4.66
N ASP A 359 -14.71 -13.17 4.15
CA ASP A 359 -13.57 -12.54 4.80
C ASP A 359 -13.97 -11.42 5.80
N MET A 360 -15.27 -11.14 6.00
CA MET A 360 -15.79 -10.08 6.89
C MET A 360 -15.13 -10.05 8.28
N PRO A 361 -14.94 -11.17 9.01
CA PRO A 361 -14.32 -11.12 10.34
C PRO A 361 -12.89 -10.60 10.34
N ARG A 362 -12.17 -10.76 9.22
CA ARG A 362 -10.82 -10.21 9.07
C ARG A 362 -10.87 -8.70 8.87
N VAL A 363 -11.78 -8.23 8.04
CA VAL A 363 -11.97 -6.79 7.81
C VAL A 363 -12.45 -6.11 9.10
N CYS A 364 -13.43 -6.70 9.80
CA CYS A 364 -13.89 -6.20 11.09
C CYS A 364 -12.78 -6.18 12.14
N ARG A 365 -11.85 -7.14 12.13
CA ARG A 365 -10.66 -7.13 13.01
C ARG A 365 -9.73 -5.97 12.71
N VAL A 366 -9.56 -5.62 11.42
CA VAL A 366 -8.78 -4.45 11.00
C VAL A 366 -9.46 -3.18 11.48
N LEU A 367 -10.77 -3.05 11.30
CA LEU A 367 -11.57 -1.91 11.78
C LEU A 367 -11.52 -1.75 13.31
N GLU A 368 -11.72 -2.84 14.06
CA GLU A 368 -11.63 -2.81 15.52
C GLU A 368 -10.24 -2.37 15.98
N THR A 369 -9.20 -2.87 15.31
CA THR A 369 -7.82 -2.48 15.60
C THR A 369 -7.62 -1.00 15.29
N PHE A 370 -8.04 -0.53 14.11
CA PHE A 370 -7.99 0.87 13.69
C PHE A 370 -8.62 1.80 14.73
N ASN A 371 -9.90 1.55 15.04
CA ASN A 371 -10.69 2.37 15.95
C ASN A 371 -10.13 2.40 17.38
N ARG A 372 -9.33 1.42 17.76
CA ARG A 372 -8.72 1.36 19.09
C ARG A 372 -7.32 1.98 19.13
N ILE A 373 -6.46 1.68 18.16
CA ILE A 373 -5.03 2.05 18.22
C ILE A 373 -4.69 3.30 17.41
N CYS A 374 -5.44 3.63 16.35
CA CYS A 374 -5.18 4.82 15.54
C CYS A 374 -5.80 6.04 16.22
N LYS A 375 -5.33 6.36 17.43
CA LYS A 375 -5.75 7.53 18.21
C LYS A 375 -4.53 8.13 18.91
N PRO A 376 -4.56 9.45 19.21
CA PRO A 376 -3.50 10.07 19.99
C PRO A 376 -3.33 9.36 21.34
N SER A 377 -2.09 9.08 21.71
CA SER A 377 -1.78 8.49 23.01
C SER A 377 -2.16 9.45 24.13
N VAL A 378 -2.79 8.90 25.17
CA VAL A 378 -3.05 9.63 26.42
C VAL A 378 -1.77 9.84 27.24
N HIS A 379 -0.71 9.08 26.95
CA HIS A 379 0.58 9.22 27.60
C HIS A 379 1.40 10.34 26.96
N GLN A 380 2.19 11.04 27.77
CA GLN A 380 3.11 12.08 27.29
C GLN A 380 4.03 11.53 26.19
N ALA A 381 4.27 12.35 25.18
CA ALA A 381 5.21 12.04 24.13
C ALA A 381 6.58 11.77 24.77
N MET A 382 7.13 10.59 24.51
CA MET A 382 8.46 10.20 24.98
C MET A 382 9.47 10.53 23.87
N PRO A 383 10.26 11.61 23.97
CA PRO A 383 11.20 12.00 22.91
C PRO A 383 12.23 10.91 22.66
N SER A 384 12.56 10.12 23.69
CA SER A 384 13.48 8.96 23.61
C SER A 384 12.97 7.83 22.70
N ARG A 385 11.69 7.81 22.32
CA ARG A 385 11.13 6.83 21.38
C ARG A 385 11.22 7.25 19.91
N ARG A 386 11.41 8.55 19.65
CA ARG A 386 11.58 9.05 18.27
C ARG A 386 12.87 8.51 17.66
N ARG A 387 12.85 8.22 16.37
CA ARG A 387 14.06 7.82 15.63
C ARG A 387 14.26 8.74 14.43
N PRO A 388 15.49 9.06 14.05
CA PRO A 388 15.73 9.81 12.83
C PRO A 388 15.21 9.03 11.60
N THR A 389 14.83 9.76 10.56
CA THR A 389 14.40 9.18 9.29
C THR A 389 15.51 9.37 8.28
N ILE A 390 15.96 8.26 7.68
CA ILE A 390 16.95 8.30 6.62
C ILE A 390 16.23 8.81 5.36
N THR A 391 16.63 9.97 4.87
CA THR A 391 16.04 10.62 3.69
C THR A 391 16.51 10.01 2.37
N THR A 392 17.62 9.28 2.38
CA THR A 392 18.24 8.63 1.22
C THR A 392 18.06 7.11 1.28
N ILE A 393 16.88 6.64 0.87
CA ILE A 393 16.68 5.27 0.37
C ILE A 393 15.93 5.33 -0.95
#